data_AF-A0A957EC28-F1
#
_entry.id   AF-A0A957EC28-F1
#
_cell.length_a   1.000
_cell.length_b   1.000
_cell.length_c   1.000
_cell.angle_alpha   90.00
_cell.angle_beta   90.00
_cell.angle_gamma   90.00
#
_symmetry.space_group_name_H-M   'P 1'
#
loop_
_entity.id
_entity.type
_entity.pdbx_description
1 polymer ?
#
loop_
_entity_poly.entity_id
_entity_poly.type
_entity_poly.pdbx_seq_one_letter_code
_entity_poly.pdbx_strand_id
1 'polypeptide(L)'
;MDVLGTLKTNRTRLITLAVLAFLFFTAVQGMDTEDWVITILRGLSVGMITFLVAAGLSLILGLMDVLNLAHGEMFMVGAYVGWTVFVRPDTFVDVLSPLLLTVVGFVLLPVWRVWVQKVPFLQKQTRIWPWLALILGAGLLWIAYARFPLAIWNPDVYAESPITYSLALSQGNLILATVPPTAGWPLGLIGTLLGASLLGLAIAGFGARQQAGTLSNHISRGTWITAVVLTVLGLVTFFINSNITNFLLEISTTARFFVAMAVATGLGFV
;
A
#
# COMPACT_ATOMS: atom_id res chain seq x y z
N MET A 1 -25.52 53.88 -25.21
CA MET A 1 -25.11 52.46 -25.20
C MET A 1 -26.38 51.63 -25.17
N ASP A 2 -26.65 50.85 -26.22
CA ASP A 2 -27.93 50.18 -26.41
C ASP A 2 -28.02 48.90 -25.54
N VAL A 3 -28.70 49.00 -24.39
CA VAL A 3 -28.81 47.92 -23.39
C VAL A 3 -29.45 46.66 -24.01
N LEU A 4 -30.40 46.84 -24.92
CA LEU A 4 -31.12 45.74 -25.59
C LEU A 4 -30.22 44.96 -26.55
N GLY A 5 -29.24 45.63 -27.17
CA GLY A 5 -28.22 44.99 -28.00
C GLY A 5 -27.28 44.11 -27.18
N THR A 6 -26.84 44.59 -26.02
CA THR A 6 -25.93 43.84 -25.13
C THR A 6 -26.57 42.59 -24.51
N LEU A 7 -27.88 42.64 -24.21
CA LEU A 7 -28.65 41.52 -23.66
C LEU A 7 -28.80 40.37 -24.67
N LYS A 8 -28.98 40.67 -25.96
CA LYS A 8 -29.12 39.65 -27.01
C LYS A 8 -27.80 38.92 -27.30
N THR A 9 -26.68 39.65 -27.31
CA THR A 9 -25.35 39.07 -27.58
C THR A 9 -24.87 38.15 -26.45
N ASN A 10 -25.24 38.44 -25.20
CA ASN A 10 -24.81 37.68 -24.03
C ASN A 10 -25.88 36.73 -23.46
N ARG A 11 -26.89 36.37 -24.26
CA ARG A 11 -28.06 35.60 -23.80
C ARG A 11 -27.70 34.32 -23.04
N THR A 12 -26.70 33.57 -23.51
CA THR A 12 -26.26 32.31 -22.85
C THR A 12 -25.64 32.55 -21.47
N ARG A 13 -24.85 33.61 -21.31
CA ARG A 13 -24.27 33.99 -20.00
C ARG A 13 -25.34 34.47 -19.03
N LEU A 14 -26.34 35.18 -19.52
CA LEU A 14 -27.46 35.65 -18.71
C LEU A 14 -28.37 34.50 -18.26
N ILE A 15 -28.67 33.56 -19.15
CA ILE A 15 -29.47 32.37 -18.82
C ILE A 15 -28.74 31.52 -17.76
N THR A 16 -27.45 31.28 -17.93
CA THR A 16 -26.66 30.48 -16.95
C THR A 16 -26.60 31.16 -15.58
N LEU A 17 -26.37 32.47 -15.52
CA LEU A 17 -26.43 33.23 -14.27
C LEU A 17 -27.82 33.20 -13.62
N ALA A 18 -28.89 33.32 -14.42
CA ALA A 18 -30.26 33.26 -13.92
C ALA A 18 -30.60 31.88 -13.33
N VAL A 19 -30.17 30.80 -13.99
CA VAL A 19 -30.34 29.42 -13.47
C VAL A 19 -29.56 29.23 -12.18
N LEU A 20 -28.31 29.68 -12.10
CA LEU A 20 -27.50 29.58 -10.88
C LEU A 20 -28.11 30.37 -9.72
N ALA A 21 -28.60 31.58 -9.98
CA ALA A 21 -29.27 32.40 -8.97
C ALA A 21 -30.56 31.76 -8.47
N PHE A 22 -31.35 31.17 -9.39
CA PHE A 22 -32.56 30.44 -9.01
C PHE A 22 -32.23 29.23 -8.13
N LEU A 23 -31.27 28.39 -8.54
CA LEU A 23 -30.84 27.23 -7.76
C LEU A 23 -30.29 27.63 -6.38
N PHE A 24 -29.49 28.69 -6.32
CA PHE A 24 -28.96 29.23 -5.07
C PHE A 24 -30.08 29.69 -4.14
N PHE A 25 -31.04 30.45 -4.66
CA PHE A 25 -32.16 30.93 -3.86
C PHE A 25 -33.02 29.76 -3.35
N THR A 26 -33.27 28.74 -4.18
CA THR A 26 -33.98 27.54 -3.74
C THR A 26 -33.20 26.73 -2.70
N ALA A 27 -31.87 26.75 -2.74
CA ALA A 27 -31.02 26.01 -1.80
C ALA A 27 -30.90 26.70 -0.43
N VAL A 28 -30.92 28.04 -0.39
CA VAL A 28 -30.80 28.84 0.84
C VAL A 28 -32.15 29.00 1.56
N GLN A 29 -33.28 28.70 0.90
CA GLN A 29 -34.60 28.75 1.51
C GLN A 29 -34.67 27.84 2.75
N GLY A 30 -34.79 28.47 3.93
CA GLY A 30 -34.89 27.77 5.22
C GLY A 30 -33.56 27.56 5.95
N MET A 31 -32.45 28.10 5.46
CA MET A 31 -31.15 28.09 6.16
C MET A 31 -30.92 29.39 6.95
N ASP A 32 -30.29 29.28 8.12
CA ASP A 32 -29.84 30.43 8.90
C ASP A 32 -28.72 31.19 8.17
N THR A 33 -28.58 32.50 8.46
CA THR A 33 -27.63 33.36 7.77
C THR A 33 -26.17 32.93 7.94
N GLU A 34 -25.86 32.34 9.08
CA GLU A 34 -24.53 31.81 9.38
C GLU A 34 -24.21 30.55 8.53
N ASP A 35 -25.16 29.63 8.41
CA ASP A 35 -24.97 28.33 7.76
C ASP A 35 -24.73 28.45 6.25
N TRP A 36 -25.49 29.28 5.55
CA TRP A 36 -25.29 29.44 4.10
C TRP A 36 -23.99 30.19 3.78
N VAL A 37 -23.57 31.13 4.64
CA VAL A 37 -22.27 31.82 4.52
C VAL A 37 -21.12 30.83 4.75
N ILE A 38 -21.19 30.02 5.81
CA ILE A 38 -20.18 28.97 6.08
C ILE A 38 -20.12 27.98 4.92
N THR A 39 -21.27 27.60 4.35
CA THR A 39 -21.33 26.65 3.23
C THR A 39 -20.68 27.23 1.96
N ILE A 40 -20.91 28.51 1.65
CA ILE A 40 -20.20 29.19 0.54
C ILE A 40 -18.70 29.23 0.80
N LEU A 41 -18.28 29.59 2.01
CA LEU A 41 -16.85 29.67 2.36
C LEU A 41 -16.17 28.30 2.30
N ARG A 42 -16.86 27.23 2.72
CA ARG A 42 -16.38 25.84 2.57
C ARG A 42 -16.25 25.47 1.10
N GLY A 43 -17.27 25.77 0.28
CA GLY A 43 -17.23 25.54 -1.17
C GLY A 43 -16.10 26.30 -1.85
N LEU A 44 -15.87 27.55 -1.47
CA LEU A 44 -14.76 28.38 -1.96
C LEU A 44 -13.42 27.82 -1.52
N SER A 45 -13.26 27.42 -0.25
CA SER A 45 -12.02 26.84 0.28
C SER A 45 -11.64 25.55 -0.47
N VAL A 46 -12.58 24.63 -0.61
CA VAL A 46 -12.38 23.39 -1.38
C VAL A 46 -12.08 23.71 -2.86
N GLY A 47 -12.80 24.66 -3.45
CA GLY A 47 -12.58 25.14 -4.81
C GLY A 47 -11.20 25.76 -5.02
N MET A 48 -10.71 26.56 -4.08
CA MET A 48 -9.38 27.18 -4.11
C MET A 48 -8.28 26.14 -4.01
N ILE A 49 -8.40 25.16 -3.11
CA ILE A 49 -7.43 24.06 -3.00
C ILE A 49 -7.41 23.27 -4.32
N THR A 50 -8.58 22.95 -4.86
CA THR A 50 -8.70 22.19 -6.12
C THR A 50 -8.13 23.00 -7.30
N PHE A 51 -8.40 24.30 -7.37
CA PHE A 51 -7.84 25.21 -8.36
C PHE A 51 -6.32 25.32 -8.26
N LEU A 52 -5.78 25.46 -7.05
CA LEU A 52 -4.34 25.54 -6.81
C LEU A 52 -3.64 24.25 -7.27
N VAL A 53 -4.21 23.08 -6.95
CA VAL A 53 -3.71 21.78 -7.42
C VAL A 53 -3.76 21.70 -8.95
N ALA A 54 -4.87 22.07 -9.57
CA ALA A 54 -5.03 22.06 -11.03
C ALA A 54 -4.07 23.04 -11.74
N ALA A 55 -3.89 24.24 -11.18
CA ALA A 55 -2.97 25.25 -11.71
C ALA A 55 -1.50 24.80 -11.57
N GLY A 56 -1.13 24.20 -10.44
CA GLY A 56 0.19 23.61 -10.24
C GLY A 56 0.47 22.47 -11.22
N LEU A 57 -0.51 21.60 -11.45
CA LEU A 57 -0.42 20.53 -12.44
C LEU A 57 -0.29 21.09 -13.86
N SER A 58 -1.07 22.12 -14.22
CA SER A 58 -0.97 22.80 -15.51
C SER A 58 0.39 23.47 -15.73
N LEU A 59 0.99 24.04 -14.68
CA LEU A 59 2.32 24.67 -14.75
C LEU A 59 3.41 23.61 -14.97
N ILE A 60 3.37 22.51 -14.23
CA ILE A 60 4.31 21.38 -14.39
C ILE A 60 4.18 20.78 -15.79
N LEU A 61 2.96 20.52 -16.25
CA LEU A 61 2.68 19.98 -17.59
C LEU A 61 3.03 20.97 -18.71
N GLY A 62 2.95 22.28 -18.46
CA GLY A 62 3.21 23.32 -19.47
C GLY A 62 4.67 23.72 -19.62
N LEU A 63 5.53 23.46 -18.62
CA LEU A 63 6.96 23.78 -18.68
C LEU A 63 7.88 22.57 -18.89
N MET A 64 7.57 21.41 -18.29
CA MET A 64 8.49 20.27 -18.26
C MET A 64 8.15 19.15 -19.24
N ASP A 65 7.01 19.22 -19.96
CA ASP A 65 6.48 18.22 -20.91
C ASP A 65 6.39 16.75 -20.38
N VAL A 66 6.80 16.50 -19.13
CA VAL A 66 6.80 15.20 -18.46
C VAL A 66 6.28 15.39 -17.04
N LEU A 67 5.25 14.63 -16.72
CA LEU A 67 4.64 14.60 -15.41
C LEU A 67 5.43 13.68 -14.47
N ASN A 68 6.29 14.24 -13.61
CA ASN A 68 6.96 13.44 -12.57
C ASN A 68 6.13 13.41 -11.28
N LEU A 69 5.09 12.57 -11.25
CA LEU A 69 4.31 12.29 -10.02
C LEU A 69 4.97 11.23 -9.12
N ALA A 70 6.01 10.55 -9.59
CA ALA A 70 6.61 9.43 -8.87
C ALA A 70 7.10 9.84 -7.48
N HIS A 71 7.60 11.07 -7.32
CA HIS A 71 8.05 11.58 -6.03
C HIS A 71 6.88 11.82 -5.06
N GLY A 72 5.76 12.40 -5.54
CA GLY A 72 4.57 12.62 -4.71
C GLY A 72 3.89 11.30 -4.32
N GLU A 73 3.82 10.34 -5.24
CA GLU A 73 3.29 9.00 -4.96
C GLU A 73 4.15 8.25 -3.93
N MET A 74 5.48 8.32 -4.05
CA MET A 74 6.41 7.75 -3.08
C MET A 74 6.22 8.38 -1.69
N PHE A 75 6.12 9.72 -1.60
CA PHE A 75 5.82 10.40 -0.34
C PHE A 75 4.50 9.95 0.28
N MET A 76 3.43 9.82 -0.51
CA MET A 76 2.12 9.36 -0.03
C MET A 76 2.16 7.94 0.53
N VAL A 77 2.90 7.03 -0.11
CA VAL A 77 3.12 5.68 0.40
C VAL A 77 3.83 5.72 1.75
N GLY A 78 4.91 6.49 1.88
CA GLY A 78 5.63 6.67 3.14
C GLY A 78 4.76 7.24 4.26
N ALA A 79 3.99 8.27 3.96
CA ALA A 79 3.05 8.89 4.90
C ALA A 79 2.00 7.89 5.38
N TYR A 80 1.43 7.06 4.48
CA TYR A 80 0.45 6.04 4.85
C TYR A 80 1.06 4.92 5.69
N VAL A 81 2.28 4.49 5.39
CA VAL A 81 3.00 3.51 6.22
C VAL A 81 3.29 4.08 7.61
N GLY A 82 3.83 5.29 7.71
CA GLY A 82 4.08 5.94 9.00
C GLY A 82 2.80 6.11 9.82
N TRP A 83 1.73 6.58 9.17
CA TRP A 83 0.43 6.69 9.80
C TRP A 83 -0.11 5.34 10.29
N THR A 84 0.05 4.27 9.50
CA THR A 84 -0.33 2.90 9.89
C THR A 84 0.49 2.44 11.09
N VAL A 85 1.81 2.66 11.13
CA VAL A 85 2.66 2.30 12.30
C VAL A 85 2.20 3.04 13.56
N PHE A 86 1.78 4.29 13.42
CA PHE A 86 1.32 5.11 14.55
C PHE A 86 -0.04 4.67 15.09
N VAL A 87 -1.02 4.45 14.21
CA VAL A 87 -2.40 4.12 14.59
C VAL A 87 -2.57 2.62 14.86
N ARG A 88 -1.90 1.78 14.06
CA ARG A 88 -2.00 0.32 14.06
C ARG A 88 -0.62 -0.34 13.96
N PRO A 89 0.18 -0.29 15.03
CA PRO A 89 1.46 -0.99 15.07
C PRO A 89 1.30 -2.52 14.91
N ASP A 90 0.14 -3.07 15.26
CA ASP A 90 -0.25 -4.47 15.04
C ASP A 90 -0.15 -4.86 13.56
N THR A 91 -0.81 -4.10 12.68
CA THR A 91 -0.78 -4.35 11.23
C THR A 91 0.64 -4.31 10.69
N PHE A 92 1.45 -3.34 11.12
CA PHE A 92 2.83 -3.21 10.65
C PHE A 92 3.68 -4.42 11.05
N VAL A 93 3.65 -4.80 12.33
CA VAL A 93 4.45 -5.92 12.85
C VAL A 93 4.02 -7.25 12.23
N ASP A 94 2.71 -7.49 12.09
CA ASP A 94 2.18 -8.73 11.52
C ASP A 94 2.59 -8.91 10.05
N VAL A 95 2.72 -7.83 9.28
CA VAL A 95 3.12 -7.86 7.87
C VAL A 95 4.62 -8.15 7.69
N LEU A 96 5.47 -7.87 8.69
CA LEU A 96 6.91 -8.12 8.59
C LEU A 96 7.22 -9.61 8.39
N SER A 97 6.54 -10.50 9.11
CA SER A 97 6.75 -11.95 8.97
C SER A 97 6.52 -12.45 7.53
N PRO A 98 5.31 -12.31 6.93
CA PRO A 98 5.06 -12.78 5.58
C PRO A 98 5.91 -12.07 4.53
N LEU A 99 6.30 -10.81 4.77
CA LEU A 99 7.21 -10.09 3.87
C LEU A 99 8.61 -10.72 3.87
N LEU A 100 9.20 -10.94 5.05
CA LEU A 100 10.53 -11.53 5.21
C LEU A 100 10.58 -12.96 4.62
N LEU A 101 9.56 -13.78 4.90
CA LEU A 101 9.45 -15.13 4.36
C LEU A 101 9.32 -15.15 2.84
N THR A 102 8.63 -14.16 2.26
CA THR A 102 8.55 -14.02 0.80
C THR A 102 9.90 -13.62 0.19
N VAL A 103 10.64 -12.71 0.84
CA VAL A 103 11.99 -12.32 0.39
C VAL A 103 12.95 -13.52 0.36
N VAL A 104 12.83 -14.48 1.28
CA VAL A 104 13.65 -15.71 1.29
C VAL A 104 13.57 -16.46 -0.05
N GLY A 105 12.38 -16.57 -0.64
CA GLY A 105 12.19 -17.24 -1.94
C GLY A 105 13.00 -16.61 -3.07
N PHE A 106 13.14 -15.28 -3.06
CA PHE A 106 13.95 -14.52 -4.02
C PHE A 106 15.45 -14.53 -3.68
N VAL A 107 15.82 -14.50 -2.40
CA VAL A 107 17.24 -14.60 -1.98
C VAL A 107 17.84 -15.94 -2.41
N LEU A 108 17.04 -17.01 -2.40
CA LEU A 108 17.43 -18.34 -2.85
C LEU A 108 17.48 -18.51 -4.38
N LEU A 109 17.28 -17.45 -5.17
CA LEU A 109 17.39 -17.49 -6.64
C LEU A 109 18.66 -18.17 -7.18
N PRO A 110 19.88 -17.90 -6.65
CA PRO A 110 21.09 -18.59 -7.10
C PRO A 110 21.03 -20.11 -6.88
N VAL A 111 20.41 -20.53 -5.77
CA VAL A 111 20.23 -21.96 -5.44
C VAL A 111 19.25 -22.61 -6.41
N TRP A 112 18.12 -21.95 -6.69
CA TRP A 112 17.13 -22.43 -7.66
C TRP A 112 17.70 -22.55 -9.06
N ARG A 113 18.55 -21.62 -9.50
CA ARG A 113 19.23 -21.69 -10.80
C ARG A 113 20.12 -22.94 -10.92
N VAL A 114 20.95 -23.22 -9.92
CA VAL A 114 21.79 -24.44 -9.89
C VAL A 114 20.92 -25.69 -9.88
N TRP A 115 19.81 -25.68 -9.13
CA TRP A 115 18.92 -26.82 -9.03
C TRP A 115 18.21 -27.12 -10.35
N VAL A 116 17.69 -26.09 -11.03
CA VAL A 116 17.08 -26.20 -12.37
C VAL A 116 18.08 -26.76 -13.40
N GLN A 117 19.37 -26.43 -13.27
CA GLN A 117 20.40 -26.96 -14.16
C GLN A 117 20.70 -28.45 -13.94
N LYS A 118 20.58 -28.92 -12.69
CA LYS A 118 20.84 -30.32 -12.34
C LYS A 118 19.72 -31.26 -12.77
N VAL A 119 18.51 -30.74 -13.02
CA VAL A 119 17.33 -31.54 -13.34
C VAL A 119 17.07 -31.50 -14.86
N PRO A 120 17.39 -32.56 -15.62
CA PRO A 120 17.32 -32.55 -17.09
C PRO A 120 15.89 -32.33 -17.63
N PHE A 121 14.87 -32.79 -16.90
CA PHE A 121 13.47 -32.60 -17.25
C PHE A 121 13.07 -31.10 -17.27
N LEU A 122 13.55 -30.33 -16.29
CA LEU A 122 13.28 -28.89 -16.21
C LEU A 122 14.00 -28.13 -17.33
N GLN A 123 15.18 -28.59 -17.77
CA GLN A 123 15.86 -28.02 -18.93
C GLN A 123 15.17 -28.34 -20.26
N LYS A 124 14.57 -29.53 -20.38
CA LYS A 124 13.88 -29.95 -21.61
C LYS A 124 12.59 -29.14 -21.87
N GLN A 125 11.86 -28.75 -20.82
CA GLN A 125 10.54 -28.12 -20.93
C GLN A 125 10.47 -26.69 -20.37
N THR A 126 11.51 -25.87 -20.58
CA THR A 126 11.60 -24.47 -20.08
C THR A 126 10.47 -23.54 -20.52
N ARG A 127 9.58 -23.95 -21.44
CA ARG A 127 8.43 -23.15 -21.88
C ARG A 127 7.24 -23.21 -20.93
N ILE A 128 6.99 -24.35 -20.32
CA ILE A 128 5.70 -24.63 -19.68
C ILE A 128 5.85 -24.68 -18.16
N TRP A 129 6.87 -25.36 -17.64
CA TRP A 129 7.01 -25.52 -16.20
C TRP A 129 7.23 -24.20 -15.44
N PRO A 130 7.95 -23.16 -15.94
CA PRO A 130 8.11 -21.92 -15.18
C PRO A 130 6.80 -21.17 -15.03
N TRP A 131 5.94 -21.20 -16.06
CA TRP A 131 4.59 -20.65 -15.99
C TRP A 131 3.71 -21.43 -15.00
N LEU A 132 3.77 -22.75 -15.00
CA LEU A 132 3.07 -23.58 -14.02
C LEU A 132 3.54 -23.27 -12.59
N ALA A 133 4.85 -23.18 -12.36
CA ALA A 133 5.42 -22.83 -11.07
C ALA A 133 5.03 -21.41 -10.62
N LEU A 134 4.95 -20.46 -11.54
CA LEU A 134 4.48 -19.09 -11.26
C LEU A 134 3.01 -19.10 -10.84
N ILE A 135 2.14 -19.76 -11.59
CA ILE A 135 0.71 -19.84 -11.29
C ILE A 135 0.47 -20.55 -9.95
N LEU A 136 1.15 -21.68 -9.72
CA LEU A 136 1.08 -22.42 -8.46
C LEU A 136 1.62 -21.60 -7.30
N GLY A 137 2.78 -20.95 -7.46
CA GLY A 137 3.37 -20.10 -6.43
C GLY A 137 2.48 -18.91 -6.09
N ALA A 138 1.94 -18.21 -7.09
CA ALA A 138 1.02 -17.09 -6.91
C ALA A 138 -0.29 -17.53 -6.26
N GLY A 139 -0.88 -18.65 -6.69
CA GLY A 139 -2.10 -19.19 -6.07
C GLY A 139 -1.89 -19.62 -4.63
N LEU A 140 -0.72 -20.20 -4.32
CA LEU A 140 -0.39 -20.64 -2.98
C LEU A 140 -0.10 -19.44 -2.05
N LEU A 141 0.56 -18.38 -2.55
CA LEU A 141 0.68 -17.12 -1.82
C LEU A 141 -0.67 -16.43 -1.60
N TRP A 142 -1.56 -16.44 -2.60
CA TRP A 142 -2.91 -15.91 -2.45
C TRP A 142 -3.65 -16.58 -1.30
N ILE A 143 -3.65 -17.92 -1.26
CA ILE A 143 -4.26 -18.69 -0.17
C ILE A 143 -3.55 -18.43 1.16
N ALA A 144 -2.22 -18.41 1.17
CA ALA A 144 -1.42 -18.22 2.37
C ALA A 144 -1.66 -16.84 2.99
N TYR A 145 -1.70 -15.77 2.19
CA TYR A 145 -1.97 -14.40 2.63
C TYR A 145 -3.43 -14.19 3.03
N ALA A 146 -4.38 -14.79 2.32
CA ALA A 146 -5.79 -14.76 2.72
C ALA A 146 -6.07 -15.45 4.06
N ARG A 147 -5.19 -16.36 4.50
CA ARG A 147 -5.29 -17.11 5.77
C ARG A 147 -4.24 -16.72 6.79
N PHE A 148 -3.39 -15.75 6.48
CA PHE A 148 -2.36 -15.27 7.39
C PHE A 148 -3.06 -14.48 8.50
N PRO A 149 -2.68 -14.68 9.78
CA PRO A 149 -3.26 -13.92 10.89
C PRO A 149 -2.71 -12.49 10.88
N LEU A 150 -3.16 -11.69 9.92
CA LEU A 150 -2.88 -10.26 9.82
C LEU A 150 -4.00 -9.49 10.53
N ALA A 151 -3.64 -8.67 11.51
CA ALA A 151 -4.52 -7.62 11.97
C ALA A 151 -4.67 -6.57 10.85
N ILE A 152 -5.76 -6.64 10.08
CA ILE A 152 -6.05 -5.70 8.99
C ILE A 152 -7.37 -4.98 9.23
N TRP A 153 -7.52 -3.81 8.62
CA TRP A 153 -8.78 -3.07 8.55
C TRP A 153 -9.89 -3.94 7.94
N ASN A 154 -11.00 -4.11 8.66
CA ASN A 154 -12.18 -4.73 8.10
C ASN A 154 -13.05 -3.67 7.40
N PRO A 155 -13.12 -3.66 6.05
CA PRO A 155 -13.88 -2.65 5.32
C PRO A 155 -15.40 -2.75 5.56
N ASP A 156 -15.89 -3.90 6.00
CA ASP A 156 -17.32 -4.14 6.23
C ASP A 156 -17.79 -3.54 7.57
N VAL A 157 -16.85 -3.22 8.48
CA VAL A 157 -17.13 -2.72 9.83
C VAL A 157 -16.63 -1.29 9.95
N TYR A 158 -17.54 -0.30 9.87
CA TYR A 158 -17.18 1.12 10.01
C TYR A 158 -16.52 1.46 11.36
N ALA A 159 -16.91 0.76 12.43
CA ALA A 159 -16.25 0.89 13.74
C ALA A 159 -14.77 0.52 13.67
N GLU A 160 -14.37 -0.31 12.71
CA GLU A 160 -12.99 -0.66 12.47
C GLU A 160 -12.31 0.22 11.41
N SER A 161 -12.88 1.36 11.04
CA SER A 161 -12.29 2.20 10.01
C SER A 161 -11.01 2.93 10.48
N PRO A 162 -10.10 3.27 9.54
CA PRO A 162 -8.97 4.18 9.76
C PRO A 162 -9.27 5.43 10.58
N ILE A 163 -10.42 6.05 10.33
CA ILE A 163 -10.83 7.29 10.97
C ILE A 163 -11.24 7.01 12.42
N THR A 164 -12.00 5.95 12.66
CA THR A 164 -12.44 5.57 14.01
C THR A 164 -11.26 5.23 14.91
N TYR A 165 -10.29 4.47 14.41
CA TYR A 165 -9.09 4.14 15.17
C TYR A 165 -8.21 5.36 15.46
N SER A 166 -8.03 6.27 14.50
CA SER A 166 -7.24 7.49 14.74
C SER A 166 -7.91 8.43 15.74
N LEU A 167 -9.24 8.54 15.70
CA LEU A 167 -10.02 9.28 16.70
C LEU A 167 -9.93 8.62 18.08
N ALA A 168 -10.10 7.29 18.17
CA ALA A 168 -9.99 6.55 19.42
C ALA A 168 -8.60 6.73 20.05
N LEU A 169 -7.54 6.65 19.24
CA LEU A 169 -6.17 6.86 19.68
C LEU A 169 -5.93 8.30 20.17
N SER A 170 -6.54 9.30 19.52
CA SER A 170 -6.51 10.69 19.98
C SER A 170 -7.22 10.92 21.33
N GLN A 171 -8.19 10.06 21.64
CA GLN A 171 -8.94 10.06 22.89
C GLN A 171 -8.32 9.15 23.97
N GLY A 172 -7.17 8.51 23.67
CA GLY A 172 -6.50 7.58 24.58
C GLY A 172 -7.17 6.21 24.71
N ASN A 173 -8.14 5.89 23.84
CA ASN A 173 -8.82 4.60 23.83
C ASN A 173 -8.18 3.67 22.79
N LEU A 174 -7.65 2.54 23.25
CA LEU A 174 -7.02 1.54 22.39
C LEU A 174 -8.04 0.46 22.01
N ILE A 175 -8.40 0.41 20.74
CA ILE A 175 -9.17 -0.69 20.16
C ILE A 175 -8.14 -1.62 19.51
N LEU A 176 -8.16 -2.92 19.83
CA LEU A 176 -7.32 -3.93 19.17
C LEU A 176 -8.18 -4.64 18.12
N ALA A 177 -7.63 -4.95 16.95
CA ALA A 177 -8.34 -5.80 15.98
C ALA A 177 -8.48 -7.22 16.54
N THR A 178 -9.65 -7.79 16.32
CA THR A 178 -9.81 -9.24 16.40
C THR A 178 -9.15 -9.88 15.17
N VAL A 179 -8.15 -10.73 15.39
CA VAL A 179 -7.58 -11.57 14.33
C VAL A 179 -8.72 -12.42 13.74
N PRO A 180 -8.88 -12.51 12.41
CA PRO A 180 -9.94 -13.28 11.80
C PRO A 180 -9.94 -14.74 12.32
N PRO A 181 -11.08 -15.29 12.77
CA PRO A 181 -11.15 -16.64 13.33
C PRO A 181 -10.84 -17.74 12.30
N THR A 182 -10.79 -17.41 11.02
CA THR A 182 -10.43 -18.29 9.90
C THR A 182 -8.93 -18.32 9.59
N ALA A 183 -8.13 -17.53 10.32
CA ALA A 183 -6.69 -17.45 10.15
C ALA A 183 -6.00 -18.70 10.73
N GLY A 184 -5.13 -19.30 9.91
CA GLY A 184 -4.39 -20.51 10.26
C GLY A 184 -2.89 -20.24 10.17
N TRP A 185 -2.23 -20.09 11.32
CA TRP A 185 -0.80 -19.77 11.37
C TRP A 185 0.11 -20.77 10.61
N PRO A 186 -0.12 -22.11 10.62
CA PRO A 186 0.78 -23.02 9.92
C PRO A 186 0.63 -22.89 8.39
N LEU A 187 -0.61 -22.76 7.92
CA LEU A 187 -0.93 -22.57 6.50
C LEU A 187 -0.38 -21.24 5.99
N GLY A 188 -0.43 -20.17 6.79
CA GLY A 188 0.18 -18.89 6.49
C GLY A 188 1.70 -18.98 6.36
N LEU A 189 2.40 -19.50 7.37
CA LEU A 189 3.87 -19.55 7.37
C LEU A 189 4.44 -20.53 6.33
N ILE A 190 3.92 -21.75 6.28
CA ILE A 190 4.38 -22.77 5.35
C ILE A 190 3.97 -22.37 3.93
N GLY A 191 2.75 -21.87 3.76
CA GLY A 191 2.25 -21.41 2.47
C GLY A 191 3.08 -20.25 1.91
N THR A 192 3.45 -19.28 2.74
CA THR A 192 4.29 -18.16 2.29
C THR A 192 5.67 -18.63 1.85
N LEU A 193 6.34 -19.47 2.63
CA LEU A 193 7.64 -20.03 2.26
C LEU A 193 7.59 -20.89 0.99
N LEU A 194 6.60 -21.77 0.87
CA LEU A 194 6.44 -22.62 -0.31
C LEU A 194 6.10 -21.79 -1.56
N GLY A 195 5.15 -20.85 -1.43
CA GLY A 195 4.73 -19.99 -2.53
C GLY A 195 5.88 -19.11 -3.02
N ALA A 196 6.62 -18.51 -2.10
CA ALA A 196 7.81 -17.72 -2.42
C ALA A 196 8.93 -18.54 -3.05
N SER A 197 9.15 -19.76 -2.56
CA SER A 197 10.13 -20.69 -3.15
C SER A 197 9.74 -21.08 -4.58
N LEU A 198 8.45 -21.34 -4.83
CA LEU A 198 7.92 -21.62 -6.17
C LEU A 198 8.06 -20.43 -7.12
N LEU A 199 7.82 -19.20 -6.65
CA LEU A 199 8.08 -18.00 -7.44
C LEU A 199 9.58 -17.85 -7.77
N GLY A 200 10.45 -18.07 -6.79
CA GLY A 200 11.90 -18.09 -7.00
C GLY A 200 12.32 -19.14 -8.05
N LEU A 201 11.74 -20.33 -7.97
CA LEU A 201 11.95 -21.41 -8.94
C LEU A 201 11.46 -21.03 -10.35
N ALA A 202 10.29 -20.40 -10.45
CA ALA A 202 9.74 -19.93 -11.72
C ALA A 202 10.66 -18.90 -12.39
N ILE A 203 11.16 -17.93 -11.63
CA ILE A 203 12.10 -16.90 -12.12
C ILE A 203 13.41 -17.54 -12.56
N ALA A 204 13.95 -18.49 -11.80
CA ALA A 204 15.12 -19.26 -12.20
C ALA A 204 14.87 -20.03 -13.51
N GLY A 205 13.66 -20.55 -13.71
CA GLY A 205 13.25 -21.23 -14.94
C GLY A 205 13.18 -20.34 -16.17
N PHE A 206 12.66 -19.12 -16.03
CA PHE A 206 12.66 -18.14 -17.13
C PHE A 206 14.10 -17.74 -17.51
N GLY A 207 14.98 -17.58 -16.52
CA GLY A 207 16.39 -17.24 -16.72
C GLY A 207 17.21 -18.38 -17.36
N ALA A 208 16.83 -19.64 -17.16
CA ALA A 208 17.53 -20.79 -17.72
C ALA A 208 17.62 -20.79 -19.27
N ARG A 209 16.70 -20.09 -19.94
CA ARG A 209 16.70 -19.93 -21.41
C ARG A 209 17.77 -18.95 -21.91
N GLN A 210 18.07 -17.92 -21.13
CA GLN A 210 19.02 -16.86 -21.50
C GLN A 210 20.45 -17.16 -21.04
N GLN A 211 20.63 -18.08 -20.10
CA GLN A 211 21.88 -18.28 -19.35
C GLN A 211 22.61 -19.60 -19.69
N ALA A 212 22.30 -20.22 -20.83
CA ALA A 212 22.98 -21.43 -21.33
C ALA A 212 24.44 -21.12 -21.76
N GLY A 213 25.32 -20.88 -20.79
CA GLY A 213 26.76 -20.71 -21.03
C GLY A 213 27.54 -19.87 -20.01
N THR A 214 26.90 -19.10 -19.12
CA THR A 214 27.60 -18.08 -18.29
C THR A 214 27.45 -18.23 -16.78
N LEU A 215 26.82 -19.31 -16.29
CA LEU A 215 26.57 -19.46 -14.86
C LEU A 215 27.72 -20.16 -14.14
N SER A 216 28.40 -19.41 -13.27
CA SER A 216 29.24 -19.97 -12.22
C SER A 216 28.37 -20.85 -11.31
N ASN A 217 28.79 -22.09 -11.10
CA ASN A 217 28.14 -23.04 -10.18
C ASN A 217 28.38 -22.70 -8.69
N HIS A 218 29.00 -21.55 -8.43
CA HIS A 218 29.40 -21.12 -7.09
C HIS A 218 28.23 -20.41 -6.39
N ILE A 219 27.63 -21.11 -5.42
CA ILE A 219 26.68 -20.52 -4.49
C ILE A 219 27.49 -19.86 -3.36
N SER A 220 27.35 -18.56 -3.20
CA SER A 220 28.01 -17.86 -2.09
C SER A 220 27.49 -18.38 -0.75
N ARG A 221 28.38 -18.58 0.24
CA ARG A 221 27.96 -18.91 1.61
C ARG A 221 27.06 -17.82 2.20
N GLY A 222 27.25 -16.57 1.79
CA GLY A 222 26.42 -15.43 2.16
C GLY A 222 24.94 -15.63 1.83
N THR A 223 24.61 -16.22 0.68
CA THR A 223 23.22 -16.48 0.27
C THR A 223 22.47 -17.42 1.23
N TRP A 224 23.15 -18.46 1.72
CA TRP A 224 22.56 -19.37 2.69
C TRP A 224 22.40 -18.71 4.06
N ILE A 225 23.41 -17.94 4.49
CA ILE A 225 23.36 -17.21 5.75
C ILE A 225 22.21 -16.20 5.72
N THR A 226 22.07 -15.41 4.65
CA THR A 226 20.98 -14.42 4.55
C THR A 226 19.61 -15.09 4.49
N ALA A 227 19.45 -16.19 3.75
CA ALA A 227 18.19 -16.94 3.71
C ALA A 227 17.81 -17.50 5.10
N VAL A 228 18.77 -18.08 5.82
CA VAL A 228 18.54 -18.60 7.18
C VAL A 228 18.20 -17.47 8.14
N VAL A 229 18.97 -16.38 8.12
CA VAL A 229 18.72 -15.20 8.97
C VAL A 229 17.33 -14.64 8.71
N LEU A 230 16.93 -14.43 7.46
CA LEU A 230 15.60 -13.91 7.12
C LEU A 230 14.47 -14.86 7.52
N THR A 231 14.67 -16.17 7.35
CA THR A 231 13.68 -17.17 7.78
C THR A 231 13.52 -17.17 9.29
N VAL A 232 14.62 -17.16 10.04
CA VAL A 232 14.60 -17.09 11.51
C VAL A 232 13.97 -15.78 11.96
N LEU A 233 14.35 -14.66 11.37
CA LEU A 233 13.81 -13.34 11.72
C LEU A 233 12.30 -13.26 11.43
N GLY A 234 11.83 -13.79 10.29
CA GLY A 234 10.41 -13.88 9.96
C GLY A 234 9.62 -14.71 10.99
N LEU A 235 10.12 -15.90 11.33
CA LEU A 235 9.49 -16.78 12.33
C LEU A 235 9.51 -16.16 13.74
N VAL A 236 10.63 -15.57 14.16
CA VAL A 236 10.75 -14.90 15.46
C VAL A 236 9.78 -13.72 15.54
N THR A 237 9.71 -12.91 14.47
CA THR A 237 8.77 -11.78 14.40
C THR A 237 7.32 -12.25 14.51
N PHE A 238 6.99 -13.38 13.89
CA PHE A 238 5.65 -13.97 13.99
C PHE A 238 5.28 -14.36 15.42
N PHE A 239 6.15 -15.05 16.15
CA PHE A 239 5.83 -15.53 17.50
C PHE A 239 5.91 -14.44 18.58
N ILE A 240 6.69 -13.40 18.34
CA ILE A 240 6.87 -12.27 19.27
C ILE A 240 6.00 -11.08 18.85
N ASN A 241 5.19 -11.20 17.79
CA ASN A 241 4.39 -10.10 17.22
C ASN A 241 3.56 -9.38 18.28
N SER A 242 2.88 -10.14 19.13
CA SER A 242 2.02 -9.66 20.20
C SER A 242 2.81 -8.89 21.26
N ASN A 243 4.01 -9.34 21.61
CA ASN A 243 4.88 -8.64 22.54
C ASN A 243 5.42 -7.32 21.96
N ILE A 244 5.80 -7.31 20.67
CA ILE A 244 6.27 -6.10 19.98
C ILE A 244 5.14 -5.08 19.88
N THR A 245 3.94 -5.52 19.49
CA THR A 245 2.76 -4.68 19.40
C THR A 245 2.39 -4.08 20.76
N ASN A 246 2.35 -4.89 21.82
CA ASN A 246 2.06 -4.40 23.16
C ASN A 246 3.09 -3.37 23.62
N PHE A 247 4.39 -3.63 23.40
CA PHE A 247 5.44 -2.67 23.68
C PHE A 247 5.25 -1.35 22.92
N LEU A 248 4.93 -1.39 21.62
CA LEU A 248 4.64 -0.21 20.82
C LEU A 248 3.39 0.54 21.30
N LEU A 249 2.42 -0.17 21.87
CA LEU A 249 1.21 0.43 22.44
C LEU A 249 1.41 1.02 23.84
N GLU A 250 2.35 0.50 24.62
CA GLU A 250 2.70 0.99 25.97
C GLU A 250 3.55 2.27 25.95
N ILE A 251 4.36 2.48 24.91
CA ILE A 251 5.14 3.72 24.78
C ILE A 251 4.26 4.95 24.56
N SER A 252 4.74 6.11 25.01
CA SER A 252 4.05 7.39 24.83
C SER A 252 3.73 7.68 23.36
N THR A 253 2.63 8.40 23.11
CA THR A 253 2.21 8.83 21.76
C THR A 253 3.32 9.57 21.03
N THR A 254 4.09 10.40 21.74
CA THR A 254 5.26 11.11 21.18
C THR A 254 6.36 10.16 20.74
N ALA A 255 6.71 9.16 21.56
CA ALA A 255 7.72 8.17 21.19
C ALA A 255 7.25 7.33 19.99
N ARG A 256 5.97 6.92 19.96
CA ARG A 256 5.40 6.19 18.83
C ARG A 256 5.40 7.00 17.55
N PHE A 257 5.15 8.30 17.64
CA PHE A 257 5.28 9.21 16.49
C PHE A 257 6.70 9.21 15.90
N PHE A 258 7.73 9.25 16.74
CA PHE A 258 9.12 9.16 16.27
C PHE A 258 9.46 7.81 15.65
N VAL A 259 8.93 6.71 16.21
CA VAL A 259 9.07 5.37 15.60
C VAL A 259 8.39 5.32 14.24
N ALA A 260 7.16 5.82 14.13
CA ALA A 260 6.43 5.91 12.86
C ALA A 260 7.17 6.74 11.81
N MET A 261 7.75 7.87 12.20
CA MET A 261 8.56 8.71 11.33
C MET A 261 9.83 7.98 10.89
N ALA A 262 10.55 7.32 11.80
CA ALA A 262 11.75 6.55 11.46
C ALA A 262 11.46 5.40 10.49
N VAL A 263 10.34 4.69 10.67
CA VAL A 263 9.90 3.63 9.75
C VAL A 263 9.54 4.20 8.37
N ALA A 264 8.79 5.31 8.33
CA ALA A 264 8.42 5.96 7.07
C ALA A 264 9.65 6.44 6.29
N THR A 265 10.63 7.04 6.95
CA THR A 265 11.89 7.48 6.33
C THR A 265 12.76 6.29 5.92
N GLY A 266 12.85 5.24 6.74
CA GLY A 266 13.68 4.06 6.46
C GLY A 266 13.26 3.26 5.24
N LEU A 267 11.98 3.34 4.84
CA LEU A 267 11.47 2.74 3.61
C LEU A 267 11.77 3.57 2.34
N GLY A 268 12.46 4.71 2.47
CA GLY A 268 12.96 5.50 1.34
C GLY A 268 11.93 6.47 0.74
N PHE A 269 10.96 6.91 1.54
CA PHE A 269 9.82 7.72 1.08
C PHE A 269 9.84 9.19 1.53
N VAL A 270 11.03 9.72 1.92
CA VAL A 270 11.26 11.15 2.20
C VAL A 270 12.56 11.59 1.54
#